data_AF-A0A2V5SMR0-F1
#
_entry.id   AF-A0A2V5SMR0-F1
#
_cell.length_a   1.000
_cell.length_b   1.000
_cell.length_c   1.000
_cell.angle_alpha   90.00
_cell.angle_beta   90.00
_cell.angle_gamma   90.00
#
_symmetry.space_group_name_H-M   'P 1'
#
loop_
_entity.id
_entity.type
_entity.pdbx_description
1 polymer ?
#
loop_
_entity_poly.entity_id
_entity_poly.type
_entity_poly.pdbx_seq_one_letter_code
_entity_poly.pdbx_strand_id
1 'polypeptide(L)'
;MTAATTVTLTCPDCRHENEIERIFCHSCGARLDRSALSARKMPQTEAPEEIQKRVQGMFNQRKARIRSLFLQALKLTLAAGVAAMVVEMLIPPEVPSQKKSDNLPPHINLDLEMMIQYHRPPFLRYDEEGVNGFIANTLRTQKGKLNHPLVDFNRAIVRFDNGRCGLTMERSIFGYSFYTTGIYTVELRDGKLSSFASGGSIGRLQIHPQLMKYAGFLFGDFVTAMQREAKQLSRVGSIEFQDKEVIFAAPR
;
A
#
# COMPACT_ATOMS: atom_id res chain seq x y z
N MET A 1 27.51 51.10 57.84
CA MET A 1 28.79 50.39 58.03
C MET A 1 29.10 49.65 56.73
N THR A 2 29.88 50.28 55.87
CA THR A 2 30.27 49.74 54.56
C THR A 2 31.76 49.47 54.65
N ALA A 3 32.14 48.20 54.82
CA ALA A 3 33.53 47.79 54.85
C ALA A 3 34.10 47.94 53.43
N ALA A 4 35.00 48.90 53.24
CA ALA A 4 35.79 49.02 52.03
C ALA A 4 36.74 47.82 51.96
N THR A 5 36.49 46.92 51.01
CA THR A 5 37.36 45.78 50.73
C THR A 5 38.67 46.31 50.15
N THR A 6 39.65 46.59 51.01
CA THR A 6 41.00 46.98 50.59
C THR A 6 41.67 45.78 49.93
N VAL A 7 41.78 45.82 48.61
CA VAL A 7 42.50 44.81 47.86
C VAL A 7 44.00 45.00 48.16
N THR A 8 44.67 43.95 48.66
CA THR A 8 46.08 43.96 49.08
C THR A 8 46.96 43.25 48.06
N LEU A 9 48.25 43.61 48.03
CA LEU A 9 49.29 43.03 47.17
C LEU A 9 50.44 42.51 48.03
N THR A 10 50.74 41.22 47.92
CA THR A 10 51.77 40.56 48.73
C THR A 10 53.17 40.79 48.14
N CYS A 11 54.12 41.21 48.98
CA CYS A 11 55.52 41.38 48.57
C CYS A 11 56.18 40.02 48.26
N PRO A 12 56.87 39.86 47.12
CA PRO A 12 57.54 38.60 46.79
C PRO A 12 58.71 38.26 47.74
N ASP A 13 59.40 39.27 48.29
CA ASP A 13 60.64 39.06 49.03
C ASP A 13 60.41 38.78 50.53
N CYS A 14 59.52 39.52 51.18
CA CYS A 14 59.26 39.39 52.62
C CYS A 14 57.84 38.92 52.96
N ARG A 15 56.99 38.69 51.96
CA ARG A 15 55.58 38.27 52.09
C ARG A 15 54.68 39.23 52.88
N HIS A 16 55.14 40.45 53.15
CA HIS A 16 54.30 41.47 53.78
C HIS A 16 53.17 41.89 52.83
N GLU A 17 51.96 42.04 53.37
CA GLU A 17 50.80 42.55 52.64
C GLU A 17 50.89 44.08 52.55
N ASN A 18 50.83 44.59 51.32
CA ASN A 18 50.89 46.02 51.04
C ASN A 18 49.60 46.48 50.38
N GLU A 19 49.29 47.76 50.49
CA GLU A 19 48.22 48.40 49.71
C GLU A 19 48.61 48.40 48.21
N ILE A 20 47.65 48.19 47.32
CA ILE A 20 47.91 48.13 45.86
C ILE A 20 48.58 49.40 45.32
N GLU A 21 48.32 50.55 45.92
CA GLU A 21 48.87 51.84 45.49
C GLU A 21 50.36 52.03 45.87
N ARG A 22 50.96 51.14 46.66
CA ARG A 22 52.38 51.22 47.03
C ARG A 22 53.31 50.62 45.98
N ILE A 23 54.38 51.35 45.65
CA ILE A 23 55.38 50.94 44.64
C ILE A 23 56.49 50.10 45.29
N PHE A 24 56.76 50.36 46.57
CA PHE A 24 57.76 49.65 47.38
C PHE A 24 57.09 49.03 48.61
N CYS A 25 57.63 47.89 49.05
CA CYS A 25 57.17 47.18 50.23
C CYS A 25 57.46 47.98 51.50
N HIS A 26 56.46 48.09 52.38
CA HIS A 26 56.57 48.77 53.66
C HIS A 26 57.60 48.14 54.61
N SER A 27 57.76 46.81 54.55
CA SER A 27 58.59 46.09 55.53
C SER A 27 60.05 45.90 55.10
N CYS A 28 60.31 45.70 53.80
CA CYS A 28 61.66 45.38 53.31
C CYS A 28 62.20 46.33 52.23
N GLY A 29 61.40 47.29 51.74
CA GLY A 29 61.81 48.24 50.71
C GLY A 29 61.87 47.68 49.28
N ALA A 30 61.61 46.39 49.06
CA ALA A 30 61.60 45.78 47.73
C ALA A 30 60.51 46.38 46.81
N ARG A 31 60.78 46.46 45.51
CA ARG A 31 59.82 46.98 44.51
C ARG A 31 58.71 45.95 44.25
N LEU A 32 57.46 46.39 44.33
CA LEU A 32 56.28 45.54 44.08
C LEU A 32 55.97 45.48 42.58
N ASP A 33 55.83 44.27 42.03
CA ASP A 33 55.54 44.07 40.61
C ASP A 33 54.04 44.11 40.34
N ARG A 34 53.59 45.13 39.61
CA ARG A 34 52.16 45.39 39.31
C ARG A 34 51.71 44.83 37.96
N SER A 35 52.62 44.22 37.22
CA SER A 35 52.36 43.68 35.88
C SER A 35 51.31 42.55 35.88
N ALA A 36 51.04 41.92 37.02
CA ALA A 36 49.99 40.91 37.17
C ALA A 36 48.56 41.49 37.23
N LEU A 37 48.38 42.77 37.61
CA LEU A 37 47.06 43.39 37.72
C LEU A 37 46.50 43.87 36.37
N SER A 38 47.37 44.20 35.41
CA SER A 38 46.99 44.56 34.03
C SER A 38 46.71 43.34 33.14
N ALA A 39 46.98 42.12 33.62
CA ALA A 39 46.79 40.87 32.88
C ALA A 39 45.38 40.26 32.99
N ARG A 40 44.39 41.01 33.48
CA ARG A 40 42.98 40.60 33.38
C ARG A 40 42.50 40.84 31.94
N LYS A 41 42.90 39.95 31.02
CA LYS A 41 42.36 39.87 29.65
C LYS A 41 40.84 39.88 29.73
N MET A 42 40.21 40.95 29.25
CA MET A 42 38.82 40.87 28.80
C MET A 42 38.74 39.75 27.75
N PRO A 43 37.70 38.89 27.76
CA PRO A 43 37.52 37.92 26.70
C PRO A 43 37.40 38.70 25.39
N GLN A 44 38.26 38.35 24.43
CA GLN A 44 38.28 38.94 23.11
C GLN A 44 36.86 38.86 22.53
N THR A 45 36.29 40.00 22.17
CA THR A 45 35.06 40.08 21.37
C THR A 45 35.32 39.32 20.07
N GLU A 46 34.81 38.10 19.97
CA GLU A 46 34.89 37.27 18.76
C GLU A 46 34.34 38.07 17.57
N ALA A 47 35.05 38.05 16.44
CA ALA A 47 34.65 38.81 15.26
C ALA A 47 33.23 38.39 14.81
N PRO A 48 32.35 39.33 14.41
CA PRO A 48 30.97 39.03 14.05
C PRO A 48 30.84 37.99 12.93
N GLU A 49 31.85 37.86 12.06
CA GLU A 49 31.91 36.82 11.02
C GLU A 49 32.11 35.40 11.57
N GLU A 50 32.88 35.20 12.65
CA GLU A 50 33.08 33.88 13.24
C GLU A 50 31.83 33.40 13.98
N ILE A 51 31.14 34.32 14.66
CA ILE A 51 29.83 34.07 15.27
C ILE A 51 28.81 33.69 14.17
N GLN A 52 28.78 34.41 13.05
CA GLN A 52 27.88 34.09 11.92
C GLN A 52 28.16 32.71 11.31
N LYS A 53 29.44 32.36 11.07
CA LYS A 53 29.82 31.04 10.53
C LYS A 53 29.44 29.90 11.48
N ARG A 54 29.64 30.08 12.79
CA ARG A 54 29.28 29.07 13.80
C ARG A 54 27.76 28.87 13.87
N VAL A 55 26.99 29.95 13.80
CA VAL A 55 25.52 29.92 13.77
C VAL A 55 25.01 29.24 12.48
N GLN A 56 25.57 29.56 11.30
CA GLN A 56 25.23 28.88 10.04
C GLN A 56 25.56 27.38 10.06
N GLY A 57 26.70 26.99 10.64
CA GLY A 57 27.08 25.57 10.79
C GLY A 57 26.07 24.78 11.65
N MET A 58 25.60 25.37 12.75
CA MET A 58 24.55 24.78 13.60
C MET A 58 23.21 24.67 12.86
N PHE A 59 22.82 25.68 12.07
CA PHE A 59 21.60 25.62 11.27
C PHE A 59 21.66 24.58 10.15
N ASN A 60 22.82 24.38 9.51
CA ASN A 60 23.00 23.35 8.49
C ASN A 60 22.97 21.93 9.09
N GLN A 61 23.58 21.72 10.26
CA GLN A 61 23.43 20.45 11.00
C GLN A 61 21.98 20.20 11.43
N ARG A 62 21.27 21.24 11.92
CA ARG A 62 19.86 21.13 12.30
C ARG A 62 18.97 20.83 11.10
N LYS A 63 19.19 21.49 9.96
CA LYS A 63 18.50 21.20 8.69
C LYS A 63 18.78 19.79 8.18
N ALA A 64 20.03 19.30 8.27
CA ALA A 64 20.38 17.95 7.88
C ALA A 64 19.68 16.88 8.74
N ARG A 65 19.65 17.07 10.07
CA ARG A 65 18.89 16.19 10.99
C ARG A 65 17.39 16.25 10.73
N ILE A 66 16.82 17.43 10.49
CA ILE A 66 15.40 17.57 10.15
C ILE A 66 15.09 16.85 8.82
N ARG A 67 15.94 16.98 7.80
CA ARG A 67 15.80 16.25 6.53
C ARG A 67 15.89 14.73 6.73
N SER A 68 16.83 14.23 7.53
CA SER A 68 16.94 12.78 7.77
C SER A 68 15.73 12.25 8.52
N LEU A 69 15.24 12.98 9.53
CA LEU A 69 14.03 12.62 10.27
C LEU A 69 12.79 12.66 9.37
N PHE A 70 12.68 13.65 8.48
CA PHE A 70 11.58 13.73 7.51
C PHE A 70 11.62 12.54 6.53
N LEU A 71 12.79 12.18 6.01
CA LEU A 71 12.93 11.02 5.13
C LEU A 71 12.64 9.70 5.86
N GLN A 72 13.03 9.58 7.13
CA GLN A 72 12.69 8.42 7.95
C GLN A 72 11.18 8.33 8.21
N ALA A 73 10.55 9.44 8.57
CA ALA A 73 9.10 9.52 8.75
C ALA A 73 8.37 9.17 7.46
N LEU A 74 8.80 9.73 6.31
CA LEU A 74 8.23 9.41 5.01
C LEU A 74 8.34 7.91 4.70
N LYS A 75 9.53 7.31 4.87
CA LYS A 75 9.73 5.86 4.67
C LYS A 75 8.84 5.03 5.59
N LEU A 76 8.72 5.40 6.87
CA LEU A 76 7.85 4.72 7.82
C LEU A 76 6.38 4.81 7.42
N THR A 77 5.90 5.99 7.01
CA THR A 77 4.52 6.16 6.54
C THR A 77 4.24 5.38 5.26
N LEU A 78 5.20 5.33 4.34
CA LEU A 78 5.07 4.58 3.10
C LEU A 78 5.09 3.07 3.37
N ALA A 79 5.96 2.60 4.25
CA ALA A 79 5.99 1.21 4.71
C ALA A 79 4.68 0.82 5.42
N ALA A 80 4.15 1.67 6.29
CA ALA A 80 2.87 1.45 6.95
C ALA A 80 1.70 1.41 5.94
N GLY A 81 1.72 2.29 4.94
CA GLY A 81 0.72 2.29 3.85
C GLY A 81 0.78 1.02 3.00
N VAL A 82 1.98 0.54 2.65
CA VAL A 82 2.16 -0.73 1.94
C VAL A 82 1.69 -1.91 2.81
N ALA A 83 2.02 -1.92 4.10
CA ALA A 83 1.55 -2.96 5.01
C ALA A 83 0.01 -3.00 5.12
N ALA A 84 -0.64 -1.84 5.22
CA ALA A 84 -2.10 -1.75 5.23
C ALA A 84 -2.71 -2.26 3.92
N MET A 85 -2.14 -1.90 2.76
CA MET A 85 -2.58 -2.42 1.46
C MET A 85 -2.47 -3.95 1.38
N VAL A 86 -1.36 -4.53 1.86
CA VAL A 86 -1.18 -5.98 1.88
C VAL A 86 -2.21 -6.66 2.78
N VAL A 87 -2.53 -6.08 3.94
CA VAL A 87 -3.57 -6.61 4.83
C VAL A 87 -4.94 -6.59 4.14
N GLU A 88 -5.34 -5.48 3.52
CA GLU A 88 -6.62 -5.38 2.81
C GLU A 88 -6.70 -6.35 1.60
N MET A 89 -5.59 -6.66 0.95
CA MET A 89 -5.53 -7.66 -0.13
C MET A 89 -5.71 -9.10 0.39
N LEU A 90 -5.23 -9.41 1.59
CA LEU A 90 -5.31 -10.73 2.20
C LEU A 90 -6.65 -11.00 2.88
N ILE A 91 -7.38 -9.96 3.29
CA ILE A 91 -8.70 -10.13 3.89
C ILE A 91 -9.70 -10.58 2.81
N PRO A 92 -10.45 -11.68 3.06
CA PRO A 92 -11.45 -12.14 2.11
C PRO A 92 -12.54 -11.08 1.90
N PRO A 93 -12.97 -10.84 0.65
CA PRO A 93 -14.17 -10.08 0.36
C PRO A 93 -15.41 -10.89 0.78
N GLU A 94 -16.56 -10.24 0.78
CA GLU A 94 -17.83 -10.89 1.10
C GLU A 94 -18.19 -11.88 -0.03
N VAL A 95 -17.78 -13.14 0.12
CA VAL A 95 -18.05 -14.22 -0.84
C VAL A 95 -18.83 -15.34 -0.17
N PRO A 96 -19.76 -15.99 -0.89
CA PRO A 96 -20.52 -17.10 -0.34
C PRO A 96 -19.59 -18.25 0.09
N SER A 97 -19.89 -18.83 1.25
CA SER A 97 -19.19 -20.00 1.77
C SER A 97 -19.22 -21.14 0.75
N GLN A 98 -18.15 -21.92 0.66
CA GLN A 98 -18.09 -23.08 -0.23
C GLN A 98 -19.12 -24.13 0.20
N LYS A 99 -20.32 -24.08 -0.38
CA LYS A 99 -21.30 -25.15 -0.23
C LYS A 99 -20.85 -26.32 -1.09
N LYS A 100 -20.80 -27.52 -0.51
CA LYS A 100 -20.82 -28.75 -1.31
C LYS A 100 -22.22 -28.81 -1.91
N SER A 101 -22.32 -28.56 -3.21
CA SER A 101 -23.59 -28.71 -3.92
C SER A 101 -24.00 -30.18 -3.86
N ASP A 102 -25.02 -30.50 -3.06
CA ASP A 102 -25.65 -31.82 -3.06
C ASP A 102 -26.49 -32.03 -4.34
N ASN A 103 -26.72 -30.97 -5.11
CA ASN A 103 -27.41 -31.01 -6.39
C ASN A 103 -26.44 -31.32 -7.54
N LEU A 104 -26.92 -32.13 -8.50
CA LEU A 104 -26.21 -32.39 -9.74
C LEU A 104 -26.05 -31.07 -10.52
N PRO A 105 -24.84 -30.70 -10.96
CA PRO A 105 -24.65 -29.45 -11.67
C PRO A 105 -25.50 -29.41 -12.95
N PRO A 106 -26.14 -28.27 -13.26
CA PRO A 106 -26.97 -28.15 -14.45
C PRO A 106 -26.18 -28.45 -15.73
N HIS A 107 -26.82 -29.11 -16.70
CA HIS A 107 -26.23 -29.43 -18.00
C HIS A 107 -26.27 -28.23 -18.96
N ILE A 108 -25.74 -27.08 -18.51
CA ILE A 108 -25.80 -25.80 -19.23
C ILE A 108 -25.31 -25.92 -20.67
N ASN A 109 -24.23 -26.67 -20.91
CA ASN A 109 -23.67 -26.86 -22.26
C ASN A 109 -24.65 -27.55 -23.22
N LEU A 110 -25.38 -28.57 -22.75
CA LEU A 110 -26.35 -29.30 -23.57
C LEU A 110 -27.56 -28.42 -23.88
N ASP A 111 -28.06 -27.72 -22.88
CA ASP A 111 -29.21 -26.82 -23.03
C ASP A 111 -28.88 -25.64 -23.98
N LEU A 112 -27.68 -25.06 -23.87
CA LEU A 112 -27.19 -24.05 -24.80
C LEU A 112 -27.07 -24.60 -26.22
N GLU A 113 -26.55 -25.82 -26.39
CA GLU A 113 -26.45 -26.46 -27.70
C GLU A 113 -27.83 -26.70 -28.32
N MET A 114 -28.80 -27.18 -27.53
CA MET A 114 -30.18 -27.33 -28.00
C MET A 114 -30.81 -25.99 -28.39
N MET A 115 -30.60 -24.95 -27.58
CA MET A 115 -31.07 -23.60 -27.88
C MET A 115 -30.45 -23.06 -29.19
N ILE A 116 -29.14 -23.22 -29.38
CA ILE A 116 -28.44 -22.68 -30.55
C ILE A 116 -28.81 -23.47 -31.81
N GLN A 117 -28.88 -24.79 -31.72
CA GLN A 117 -29.11 -25.65 -32.89
C GLN A 117 -30.58 -25.75 -33.26
N TYR A 118 -31.46 -25.92 -32.27
CA TYR A 118 -32.88 -26.17 -32.48
C TYR A 118 -33.77 -24.97 -32.14
N HIS A 119 -33.20 -23.85 -31.69
CA HIS A 119 -33.94 -22.63 -31.29
C HIS A 119 -34.98 -22.93 -30.19
N ARG A 120 -34.70 -23.94 -29.35
CA ARG A 120 -35.57 -24.39 -28.26
C ARG A 120 -34.75 -24.77 -27.02
N PRO A 121 -35.15 -24.32 -25.81
CA PRO A 121 -36.19 -23.33 -25.55
C PRO A 121 -35.78 -21.91 -26.02
N PRO A 122 -36.74 -20.99 -26.23
CA PRO A 122 -36.43 -19.61 -26.66
C PRO A 122 -35.65 -18.83 -25.59
N PHE A 123 -35.81 -19.20 -24.32
CA PHE A 123 -35.09 -18.62 -23.19
C PHE A 123 -34.60 -19.73 -22.26
N LEU A 124 -33.39 -19.57 -21.73
CA LEU A 124 -32.82 -20.39 -20.66
C LEU A 124 -32.53 -19.47 -19.47
N ARG A 125 -32.87 -19.92 -18.27
CA ARG A 125 -32.66 -19.18 -17.03
C ARG A 125 -31.87 -20.04 -16.07
N TYR A 126 -30.81 -19.48 -15.52
CA TYR A 126 -30.00 -20.13 -14.50
C TYR A 126 -29.78 -19.20 -13.33
N ASP A 127 -29.81 -19.79 -12.15
CA ASP A 127 -29.44 -19.12 -10.91
C ASP A 127 -27.92 -19.08 -10.73
N GLU A 128 -27.48 -18.19 -9.85
CA GLU A 128 -26.08 -18.05 -9.48
C GLU A 128 -25.48 -19.36 -8.93
N GLU A 129 -26.25 -20.13 -8.15
CA GLU A 129 -25.79 -21.40 -7.58
C GLU A 129 -25.58 -22.47 -8.65
N GLY A 130 -26.50 -22.61 -9.61
CA GLY A 130 -26.37 -23.52 -10.74
C GLY A 130 -25.19 -23.18 -11.64
N VAL A 131 -24.99 -21.90 -11.96
CA VAL A 131 -23.82 -21.46 -12.76
C VAL A 131 -22.51 -21.70 -12.01
N ASN A 132 -22.46 -21.41 -10.71
CA ASN A 132 -21.28 -21.65 -9.89
C ASN A 132 -20.94 -23.15 -9.78
N GLY A 133 -21.94 -24.02 -9.68
CA GLY A 133 -21.76 -25.47 -9.73
C GLY A 133 -21.18 -25.94 -11.07
N PHE A 134 -21.69 -25.40 -12.18
CA PHE A 134 -21.19 -25.69 -13.52
C PHE A 134 -19.72 -25.24 -13.70
N ILE A 135 -19.39 -24.01 -13.30
CA ILE A 135 -18.02 -23.47 -13.39
C ILE A 135 -17.07 -24.29 -12.51
N ALA A 136 -17.46 -24.61 -11.28
CA ALA A 136 -16.63 -25.42 -10.38
C ALA A 136 -16.30 -26.79 -11.00
N ASN A 137 -17.27 -27.48 -11.60
CA ASN A 137 -17.03 -28.76 -12.25
C ASN A 137 -16.13 -28.62 -13.49
N THR A 138 -16.35 -27.59 -14.30
CA THR A 138 -15.57 -27.33 -15.51
C THR A 138 -14.11 -27.03 -15.16
N LEU A 139 -13.87 -26.11 -14.22
CA LEU A 139 -12.52 -25.72 -13.81
C LEU A 139 -11.80 -26.82 -13.03
N ARG A 140 -12.52 -27.70 -12.33
CA ARG A 140 -11.90 -28.89 -11.71
C ARG A 140 -11.16 -29.74 -12.73
N THR A 141 -11.70 -29.89 -13.94
CA THR A 141 -11.03 -30.63 -15.03
C THR A 141 -9.85 -29.87 -15.64
N GLN A 142 -9.85 -28.54 -15.54
CA GLN A 142 -8.80 -27.66 -16.07
C GLN A 142 -7.80 -27.18 -15.01
N LYS A 143 -7.84 -27.74 -13.78
CA LYS A 143 -7.05 -27.24 -12.64
C LYS A 143 -5.55 -27.14 -12.93
N GLY A 144 -5.01 -28.08 -13.71
CA GLY A 144 -3.60 -28.06 -14.11
C GLY A 144 -3.18 -26.84 -14.96
N LYS A 145 -4.11 -26.22 -15.69
CA LYS A 145 -3.85 -24.99 -16.49
C LYS A 145 -4.01 -23.70 -15.68
N LEU A 146 -4.71 -23.76 -14.56
CA LEU A 146 -5.02 -22.63 -13.69
C LEU A 146 -3.97 -22.46 -12.58
N ASN A 147 -3.29 -23.56 -12.23
CA ASN A 147 -2.19 -23.53 -11.28
C ASN A 147 -0.94 -22.93 -11.93
N HIS A 148 -0.34 -21.97 -11.23
CA HIS A 148 0.93 -21.35 -11.58
C HIS A 148 2.01 -21.73 -10.56
N PRO A 149 3.31 -21.62 -10.90
CA PRO A 149 4.37 -21.80 -9.91
C PRO A 149 4.13 -20.88 -8.70
N LEU A 150 4.07 -21.46 -7.50
CA LEU A 150 3.81 -20.79 -6.22
C LEU A 150 2.38 -20.24 -6.02
N VAL A 151 1.45 -20.47 -6.96
CA VAL A 151 0.07 -19.97 -6.89
C VAL A 151 -0.90 -21.11 -7.28
N ASP A 152 -1.62 -21.64 -6.29
CA ASP A 152 -2.65 -22.65 -6.52
C ASP A 152 -4.02 -22.02 -6.76
N PHE A 153 -4.78 -22.59 -7.69
CA PHE A 153 -6.16 -22.22 -7.93
C PHE A 153 -7.10 -23.03 -7.01
N ASN A 154 -7.95 -22.33 -6.25
CA ASN A 154 -8.91 -22.96 -5.34
C ASN A 154 -10.30 -23.04 -5.98
N ARG A 155 -10.89 -21.90 -6.34
CA ARG A 155 -12.23 -21.82 -6.97
C ARG A 155 -12.45 -20.50 -7.69
N ALA A 156 -13.45 -20.49 -8.56
CA ALA A 156 -14.00 -19.27 -9.14
C ALA A 156 -15.50 -19.21 -8.82
N ILE A 157 -16.00 -18.02 -8.53
CA ILE A 157 -17.38 -17.73 -8.14
C ILE A 157 -17.85 -16.58 -9.01
N VAL A 158 -19.01 -16.72 -9.58
CA VAL A 158 -19.72 -15.68 -10.31
C VAL A 158 -20.85 -15.15 -9.43
N ARG A 159 -21.07 -13.84 -9.51
CA ARG A 159 -22.17 -13.12 -8.90
C ARG A 159 -22.91 -12.32 -9.96
N PHE A 160 -24.23 -12.38 -9.93
CA PHE A 160 -25.05 -11.62 -10.87
C PHE A 160 -25.75 -10.46 -10.19
N ASP A 161 -25.51 -9.27 -10.72
CA ASP A 161 -26.21 -8.04 -10.34
C ASP A 161 -26.91 -7.50 -11.60
N ASN A 162 -27.89 -6.60 -11.44
CA ASN A 162 -28.65 -6.04 -12.57
C ASN A 162 -27.75 -5.47 -13.68
N GLY A 163 -27.65 -6.19 -14.80
CA GLY A 163 -26.80 -5.85 -15.95
C GLY A 163 -25.29 -6.05 -15.77
N ARG A 164 -24.83 -6.69 -14.68
CA ARG A 164 -23.40 -6.90 -14.40
C ARG A 164 -23.11 -8.33 -13.94
N CYS A 165 -21.97 -8.83 -14.35
CA CYS A 165 -21.43 -10.13 -13.94
C CYS A 165 -20.13 -9.90 -13.15
N GLY A 166 -20.15 -10.19 -11.86
CA GLY A 166 -18.97 -10.21 -11.00
C GLY A 166 -18.31 -11.58 -11.05
N LEU A 167 -17.01 -11.64 -11.32
CA LEU A 167 -16.20 -12.85 -11.24
C LEU A 167 -15.18 -12.71 -10.12
N THR A 168 -15.27 -13.57 -9.12
CA THR A 168 -14.32 -13.66 -8.01
C THR A 168 -13.53 -14.95 -8.11
N MET A 169 -12.20 -14.86 -8.16
CA MET A 169 -11.32 -16.02 -8.08
C MET A 169 -10.64 -16.07 -6.73
N GLU A 170 -10.60 -17.27 -6.16
CA GLU A 170 -9.82 -17.58 -4.98
C GLU A 170 -8.58 -18.37 -5.40
N ARG A 171 -7.42 -17.86 -5.00
CA ARG A 171 -6.12 -18.49 -5.23
C ARG A 171 -5.35 -18.53 -3.92
N SER A 172 -4.38 -19.43 -3.80
CA SER A 172 -3.50 -19.48 -2.63
C SER A 172 -2.02 -19.42 -2.98
N ILE A 173 -1.28 -18.60 -2.24
CA ILE A 173 0.18 -18.51 -2.30
C ILE A 173 0.73 -18.94 -0.94
N PHE A 174 1.60 -19.96 -0.91
CA PHE A 174 2.17 -20.50 0.34
C PHE A 174 1.13 -20.83 1.43
N GLY A 175 -0.07 -21.30 1.02
CA GLY A 175 -1.18 -21.62 1.94
C GLY A 175 -2.06 -20.44 2.35
N TYR A 176 -1.76 -19.20 1.92
CA TYR A 176 -2.60 -18.03 2.15
C TYR A 176 -3.53 -17.78 0.96
N SER A 177 -4.85 -17.81 1.20
CA SER A 177 -5.84 -17.47 0.18
C SER A 177 -5.90 -15.96 -0.05
N PHE A 178 -5.92 -15.55 -1.31
CA PHE A 178 -6.24 -14.20 -1.75
C PHE A 178 -7.32 -14.27 -2.82
N TYR A 179 -8.05 -13.16 -2.95
CA TYR A 179 -9.23 -13.09 -3.79
C TYR A 179 -9.05 -12.00 -4.83
N THR A 180 -9.40 -12.28 -6.08
CA THR A 180 -9.41 -11.28 -7.14
C THR A 180 -10.79 -11.21 -7.75
N THR A 181 -11.39 -10.02 -7.71
CA THR A 181 -12.75 -9.77 -8.19
C THR A 181 -12.71 -8.86 -9.40
N GLY A 182 -13.38 -9.22 -10.49
CA GLY A 182 -13.60 -8.37 -11.66
C GLY A 182 -15.09 -8.19 -11.89
N ILE A 183 -15.53 -6.96 -12.13
CA ILE A 183 -16.94 -6.64 -12.42
C ILE A 183 -17.06 -6.29 -13.89
N TYR A 184 -17.79 -7.11 -14.63
CA TYR A 184 -17.90 -7.03 -16.08
C TYR A 184 -19.32 -6.71 -16.52
N THR A 185 -19.43 -5.80 -17.48
CA THR A 185 -20.62 -5.64 -18.31
C THR A 185 -20.40 -6.45 -19.59
N VAL A 186 -21.34 -7.32 -19.95
CA VAL A 186 -21.23 -8.14 -21.16
C VAL A 186 -22.17 -7.58 -22.21
N GLU A 187 -21.64 -7.33 -23.40
CA GLU A 187 -22.40 -6.92 -24.58
C GLU A 187 -22.12 -7.90 -25.71
N LEU A 188 -23.18 -8.35 -26.37
CA LEU A 188 -23.07 -9.16 -27.58
C LEU A 188 -23.15 -8.23 -28.79
N ARG A 189 -22.02 -8.01 -29.48
CA ARG A 189 -21.95 -7.19 -30.70
C ARG A 189 -21.51 -8.06 -31.87
N ASP A 190 -22.31 -8.13 -32.92
CA ASP A 190 -21.99 -8.82 -34.18
C ASP A 190 -21.53 -10.30 -34.01
N GLY A 191 -22.17 -11.04 -33.09
CA GLY A 191 -21.79 -12.43 -32.79
C GLY A 191 -20.47 -12.59 -32.04
N LYS A 192 -19.89 -11.49 -31.54
CA LYS A 192 -18.73 -11.49 -30.64
C LYS A 192 -19.16 -11.08 -29.23
N LEU A 193 -18.78 -11.92 -28.27
CA LEU A 193 -18.95 -11.64 -26.86
C LEU A 193 -17.91 -10.60 -26.44
N SER A 194 -18.34 -9.36 -26.26
CA SER A 194 -17.50 -8.29 -25.71
C SER A 194 -17.79 -8.13 -24.23
N SER A 195 -16.74 -7.98 -23.43
CA SER A 195 -16.87 -7.68 -22.00
C SER A 195 -16.09 -6.43 -21.68
N PHE A 196 -16.70 -5.56 -20.89
CA PHE A 196 -16.10 -4.32 -20.42
C PHE A 196 -15.92 -4.42 -18.91
N ALA A 197 -14.68 -4.36 -18.44
CA ALA A 197 -14.39 -4.31 -17.01
C ALA A 197 -14.79 -2.93 -16.47
N SER A 198 -15.86 -2.90 -15.69
CA SER A 198 -16.37 -1.68 -15.03
C SER A 198 -15.65 -1.38 -13.72
N GLY A 199 -15.01 -2.38 -13.11
CA GLY A 199 -14.25 -2.26 -11.86
C GLY A 199 -13.74 -3.61 -11.39
N GLY A 200 -13.09 -3.65 -10.23
CA GLY A 200 -12.60 -4.88 -9.61
C GLY A 200 -11.97 -4.64 -8.26
N SER A 201 -11.55 -5.70 -7.59
CA SER A 201 -10.84 -5.64 -6.31
C SER A 201 -9.82 -6.77 -6.16
N ILE A 202 -8.83 -6.57 -5.30
CA ILE A 202 -7.97 -7.64 -4.77
C ILE A 202 -8.22 -7.67 -3.28
N GLY A 203 -8.78 -8.77 -2.77
CA GLY A 203 -9.36 -8.81 -1.45
C GLY A 203 -10.41 -7.71 -1.30
N ARG A 204 -10.22 -6.84 -0.31
CA ARG A 204 -11.03 -5.64 -0.07
C ARG A 204 -10.53 -4.38 -0.78
N LEU A 205 -9.33 -4.41 -1.35
CA LEU A 205 -8.76 -3.26 -2.03
C LEU A 205 -9.42 -3.07 -3.40
N GLN A 206 -10.15 -1.97 -3.56
CA GLN A 206 -10.79 -1.61 -4.83
C GLN A 206 -9.77 -1.15 -5.86
N ILE A 207 -9.82 -1.73 -7.06
CA ILE A 207 -9.03 -1.31 -8.21
C ILE A 207 -9.84 -0.27 -8.99
N HIS A 208 -9.24 0.90 -9.18
CA HIS A 208 -9.86 1.96 -9.98
C HIS A 208 -10.11 1.50 -11.43
N PRO A 209 -11.23 1.85 -12.08
CA PRO A 209 -11.59 1.35 -13.42
C PRO A 209 -10.52 1.59 -14.50
N GLN A 210 -9.75 2.68 -14.41
CA GLN A 210 -8.66 2.96 -15.35
C GLN A 210 -7.50 1.94 -15.24
N LEU A 211 -7.28 1.39 -14.05
CA LEU A 211 -6.24 0.39 -13.80
C LEU A 211 -6.69 -1.02 -14.17
N MET A 212 -8.00 -1.26 -14.34
CA MET A 212 -8.52 -2.56 -14.76
C MET A 212 -7.98 -3.02 -16.13
N LYS A 213 -7.62 -2.08 -17.01
CA LYS A 213 -6.95 -2.39 -18.29
C LYS A 213 -5.66 -3.18 -18.10
N TYR A 214 -4.95 -2.93 -17.01
CA TYR A 214 -3.72 -3.62 -16.65
C TYR A 214 -3.97 -4.87 -15.79
N ALA A 215 -5.15 -5.01 -15.18
CA ALA A 215 -5.51 -6.15 -14.35
C ALA A 215 -6.02 -7.37 -15.16
N GLY A 216 -6.14 -7.25 -16.49
CA GLY A 216 -6.64 -8.33 -17.35
C GLY A 216 -5.85 -9.64 -17.26
N PHE A 217 -4.54 -9.57 -16.95
CA PHE A 217 -3.72 -10.77 -16.78
C PHE A 217 -4.17 -11.64 -15.60
N LEU A 218 -4.81 -11.05 -14.57
CA LEU A 218 -5.25 -11.80 -13.39
C LEU A 218 -6.31 -12.86 -13.72
N PHE A 219 -7.05 -12.66 -14.81
CA PHE A 219 -8.15 -13.51 -15.26
C PHE A 219 -7.84 -14.22 -16.59
N GLY A 220 -6.65 -14.04 -17.15
CA GLY A 220 -6.31 -14.53 -18.49
C GLY A 220 -6.33 -16.07 -18.59
N ASP A 221 -5.87 -16.75 -17.55
CA ASP A 221 -5.90 -18.21 -17.43
C ASP A 221 -7.33 -18.75 -17.27
N PHE A 222 -8.18 -18.07 -16.50
CA PHE A 222 -9.61 -18.38 -16.42
C PHE A 222 -10.30 -18.25 -17.78
N VAL A 223 -10.06 -17.14 -18.49
CA VAL A 223 -10.62 -16.92 -19.84
C VAL A 223 -10.15 -18.01 -20.80
N THR A 224 -8.88 -18.41 -20.70
CA THR A 224 -8.31 -19.49 -21.52
C THR A 224 -8.95 -20.84 -21.17
N ALA A 225 -9.17 -21.13 -19.88
CA ALA A 225 -9.82 -22.36 -19.43
C ALA A 225 -11.29 -22.45 -19.87
N MET A 226 -11.98 -21.31 -19.95
CA MET A 226 -13.40 -21.20 -20.34
C MET A 226 -13.60 -20.83 -21.82
N GLN A 227 -12.55 -20.91 -22.65
CA GLN A 227 -12.61 -20.45 -24.04
C GLN A 227 -13.65 -21.20 -24.88
N ARG A 228 -13.85 -22.50 -24.62
CA ARG A 228 -14.83 -23.33 -25.32
C ARG A 228 -16.25 -22.85 -25.03
N GLU A 229 -16.55 -22.65 -23.76
CA GLU A 229 -17.84 -22.20 -23.24
C GLU A 229 -18.13 -20.76 -23.71
N ALA A 230 -17.15 -19.87 -23.66
CA ALA A 230 -17.27 -18.50 -24.18
C ALA A 230 -17.63 -18.48 -25.67
N LYS A 231 -17.07 -19.41 -26.47
CA LYS A 231 -17.40 -19.55 -27.90
C LYS A 231 -18.81 -20.10 -28.15
N GLN A 232 -19.35 -20.91 -27.23
CA GLN A 232 -20.75 -21.32 -27.30
C GLN A 232 -21.67 -20.16 -26.95
N LEU A 233 -21.35 -19.42 -25.88
CA LEU A 233 -22.10 -18.23 -25.46
C LEU A 233 -22.11 -17.13 -26.51
N SER A 234 -21.09 -17.00 -27.37
CA SER A 234 -21.11 -15.98 -28.43
C SER A 234 -22.15 -16.25 -29.54
N ARG A 235 -22.77 -17.44 -29.55
CA ARG A 235 -23.77 -17.86 -30.54
C ARG A 235 -25.21 -17.71 -30.04
N VAL A 236 -25.42 -17.35 -28.77
CA VAL A 236 -26.75 -17.04 -28.24
C VAL A 236 -27.23 -15.71 -28.81
N GLY A 237 -28.54 -15.44 -28.77
CA GLY A 237 -29.10 -14.20 -29.30
C GLY A 237 -28.88 -13.00 -28.38
N SER A 238 -29.03 -13.20 -27.07
CA SER A 238 -28.73 -12.19 -26.05
C SER A 238 -28.41 -12.83 -24.71
N ILE A 239 -27.74 -12.05 -23.85
CA ILE A 239 -27.41 -12.40 -22.47
C ILE A 239 -27.90 -11.25 -21.59
N GLU A 240 -28.77 -11.55 -20.64
CA GLU A 240 -29.30 -10.58 -19.68
C GLU A 240 -28.99 -11.04 -18.26
N PHE A 241 -28.43 -10.15 -17.45
CA PHE A 241 -28.16 -10.40 -16.03
C PHE A 241 -29.22 -9.71 -15.18
N GLN A 242 -29.90 -10.49 -14.36
CA GLN A 242 -30.82 -10.01 -13.32
C GLN A 242 -30.21 -10.32 -11.95
N ASP A 243 -30.85 -9.85 -10.87
CA ASP A 243 -30.40 -10.16 -9.52
C ASP A 243 -30.32 -11.68 -9.31
N LYS A 244 -29.10 -12.19 -9.05
CA LYS A 244 -28.76 -13.61 -8.82
C LYS A 244 -29.07 -14.58 -9.96
N GLU A 245 -29.35 -14.09 -11.16
CA GLU A 245 -29.74 -14.94 -12.28
C GLU A 245 -29.23 -14.43 -13.62
N VAL A 246 -29.04 -15.36 -14.56
CA VAL A 246 -28.70 -15.07 -15.94
C VAL A 246 -29.74 -15.67 -16.88
N ILE A 247 -30.15 -14.89 -17.88
CA ILE A 247 -31.09 -15.29 -18.90
C ILE A 247 -30.38 -15.26 -20.25
N PHE A 248 -30.47 -16.37 -20.97
CA PHE A 248 -30.00 -16.49 -22.34
C PHE A 248 -31.20 -16.55 -23.28
N ALA A 249 -31.16 -15.79 -24.37
CA ALA A 249 -32.15 -15.89 -25.43
C ALA A 249 -31.58 -16.65 -26.64
N ALA A 250 -32.43 -17.41 -27.32
CA ALA A 250 -32.07 -18.08 -28.56
C ALA A 250 -31.64 -17.05 -29.64
N PRO A 251 -30.67 -17.40 -30.51
CA PRO A 251 -30.37 -16.58 -31.68
C PRO A 251 -31.64 -16.41 -32.54
N ARG A 252 -31.77 -15.25 -33.18
CA ARG A 252 -32.86 -14.97 -34.13
C ARG A 252 -32.56 -15.55 -35.50
#